data_AF-A0A183TNT2-F1
#
_entry.id   AF-A0A183TNT2-F1
#
_cell.length_a   1.000
_cell.length_b   1.000
_cell.length_c   1.000
_cell.angle_alpha   90.00
_cell.angle_beta   90.00
_cell.angle_gamma   90.00
#
_symmetry.space_group_name_H-M   'P 1'
#
loop_
_entity.id
_entity.type
_entity.pdbx_description
1 polymer ?
#
loop_
_entity_poly.entity_id
_entity_poly.type
_entity_poly.pdbx_seq_one_letter_code
_entity_poly.pdbx_strand_id
1 'polypeptide(L)'
;MTAKWNRENWKKYWAEIATSMEQALNFGDTQKVYQIIRQVSGKPSTLSDSVRDVNGGFIVDNSSMFRRWCELLKCLLNFNTEPRTPRSNLKYHAEGEVADAIQSSPNNKVPGEDGIPAVIY
;
A
#
# COMPACT_ATOMS: atom_id res chain seq x y z
N MET A 1 -24.32 -9.57 10.81
CA MET A 1 -23.22 -10.31 11.45
C MET A 1 -22.03 -10.34 10.50
N THR A 2 -21.10 -9.40 10.64
CA THR A 2 -19.86 -9.38 9.85
C THR A 2 -18.85 -10.29 10.53
N ALA A 3 -18.69 -11.51 10.00
CA ALA A 3 -17.66 -12.42 10.45
C ALA A 3 -16.29 -11.73 10.30
N LYS A 4 -15.58 -11.57 11.42
CA LYS A 4 -14.23 -11.01 11.45
C LYS A 4 -13.34 -11.93 10.61
N TRP A 5 -12.68 -11.38 9.60
CA TRP A 5 -11.73 -12.16 8.80
C TRP A 5 -10.62 -12.68 9.70
N ASN A 6 -10.54 -14.00 9.87
CA ASN A 6 -9.37 -14.64 10.47
C ASN A 6 -8.34 -14.94 9.36
N ARG A 7 -7.09 -15.17 9.75
CA ARG A 7 -5.99 -15.45 8.82
C ARG A 7 -6.25 -16.67 7.94
N GLU A 8 -6.97 -17.65 8.45
CA GLU A 8 -7.31 -18.90 7.74
C GLU A 8 -8.37 -18.66 6.65
N ASN A 9 -9.39 -17.87 6.94
CA ASN A 9 -10.45 -17.48 6.00
C ASN A 9 -9.86 -16.67 4.85
N TRP A 10 -8.89 -15.79 5.13
CA TRP A 10 -8.16 -15.06 4.09
C TRP A 10 -7.35 -16.00 3.19
N LYS A 11 -6.58 -16.92 3.77
CA LYS A 11 -5.82 -17.91 3.00
C LYS A 11 -6.73 -18.78 2.14
N LYS A 12 -7.85 -19.25 2.72
CA LYS A 12 -8.84 -20.07 2.00
C LYS A 12 -9.44 -19.31 0.83
N TYR A 13 -9.84 -18.07 1.04
CA TYR A 13 -10.36 -17.20 -0.01
C TYR A 13 -9.38 -17.04 -1.19
N TRP A 14 -8.10 -16.77 -0.92
CA TRP A 14 -7.10 -16.64 -1.98
C TRP A 14 -6.79 -17.95 -2.70
N ALA A 15 -6.80 -19.07 -1.98
CA ALA A 15 -6.65 -20.39 -2.60
C ALA A 15 -7.80 -20.70 -3.58
N GLU A 16 -9.03 -20.36 -3.19
CA GLU A 16 -10.21 -20.51 -4.06
C GLU A 16 -10.12 -19.61 -5.30
N ILE A 17 -9.69 -18.36 -5.14
CA ILE A 17 -9.46 -17.42 -6.26
C ILE A 17 -8.39 -17.96 -7.23
N ALA A 18 -7.26 -18.42 -6.71
CA ALA A 18 -6.17 -18.96 -7.53
C ALA A 18 -6.60 -20.20 -8.31
N THR A 19 -7.31 -21.12 -7.65
CA THR A 19 -7.83 -22.35 -8.27
C THR A 19 -8.83 -22.03 -9.40
N SER A 20 -9.74 -21.08 -9.15
CA SER A 20 -10.73 -20.63 -10.15
C SER A 20 -10.06 -20.00 -11.37
N MET A 21 -9.01 -19.21 -11.16
CA MET A 21 -8.26 -18.57 -12.25
C MET A 21 -7.45 -19.58 -13.07
N GLU A 22 -6.81 -20.55 -12.40
CA GLU A 22 -6.10 -21.65 -13.06
C GLU A 22 -7.05 -22.50 -13.91
N GLN A 23 -8.22 -22.85 -13.38
CA GLN A 23 -9.25 -23.56 -14.15
C GLN A 23 -9.66 -22.75 -15.38
N ALA A 24 -9.97 -21.46 -15.22
CA ALA A 24 -10.36 -20.61 -16.34
C ALA A 24 -9.28 -20.52 -17.43
N LEU A 25 -8.00 -20.45 -17.05
CA LEU A 25 -6.87 -20.49 -17.99
C LEU A 25 -6.77 -21.84 -18.71
N ASN A 26 -6.90 -22.95 -17.99
CA ASN A 26 -6.86 -24.29 -18.56
C ASN A 26 -8.01 -24.53 -19.56
N PHE A 27 -9.19 -23.94 -19.32
CA PHE A 27 -10.33 -23.99 -20.24
C PHE A 27 -10.26 -22.93 -21.35
N GLY A 28 -9.26 -22.04 -21.35
CA GLY A 28 -9.16 -20.93 -22.30
C GLY A 28 -10.27 -19.88 -22.15
N ASP A 29 -10.94 -19.84 -21.00
CA ASP A 29 -12.04 -18.90 -20.72
C ASP A 29 -11.48 -17.53 -20.29
N THR A 30 -11.08 -16.75 -21.28
CA THR A 30 -10.51 -15.40 -21.08
C THR A 30 -11.51 -14.44 -20.42
N GLN A 31 -12.81 -14.66 -20.59
CA GLN A 31 -13.84 -13.82 -19.99
C GLN A 31 -13.87 -14.01 -18.47
N LYS A 32 -13.80 -15.26 -18.02
CA LYS A 32 -13.78 -15.60 -16.59
C LYS A 32 -12.49 -15.15 -15.92
N VAL A 33 -11.36 -15.29 -16.60
CA VAL A 33 -10.08 -14.71 -16.14
C VAL A 33 -10.20 -13.19 -15.93
N TYR A 34 -10.76 -12.46 -16.89
CA TYR A 34 -10.97 -11.02 -16.76
C TYR A 34 -11.90 -10.66 -15.59
N GLN A 35 -12.99 -11.41 -15.39
CA GLN A 35 -13.90 -11.19 -14.26
C GLN A 35 -13.22 -11.40 -12.90
N ILE A 36 -12.40 -12.44 -12.77
CA ILE A 36 -11.63 -12.70 -11.55
C ILE A 36 -10.65 -11.55 -11.28
N ILE A 37 -9.87 -11.14 -12.28
CA ILE A 37 -8.93 -10.01 -12.14
C ILE A 37 -9.67 -8.75 -11.67
N ARG A 38 -10.82 -8.46 -12.26
CA ARG A 38 -11.64 -7.29 -11.91
C ARG A 38 -12.23 -7.36 -10.50
N GLN A 39 -12.60 -8.55 -10.04
CA GLN A 39 -13.10 -8.76 -8.68
C GLN A 39 -12.00 -8.54 -7.64
N VAL A 40 -10.80 -9.05 -7.92
CA VAL A 40 -9.65 -9.03 -7.03
C VAL A 40 -8.98 -7.66 -7.01
N SER A 41 -8.99 -6.93 -8.13
CA SER A 41 -8.46 -5.55 -8.22
C SER A 41 -9.28 -4.52 -7.43
N GLY A 42 -10.41 -4.93 -6.85
CA GLY A 42 -11.36 -4.03 -6.20
C GLY A 42 -12.11 -3.15 -7.20
N LYS A 43 -13.02 -2.32 -6.69
CA LYS A 43 -13.75 -1.35 -7.52
C LYS A 43 -12.74 -0.38 -8.13
N PRO A 44 -12.76 -0.13 -9.45
CA PRO A 44 -12.02 1.00 -10.00
C PRO A 44 -12.47 2.24 -9.26
N SER A 45 -11.54 2.89 -8.55
CA SER A 45 -11.85 4.11 -7.82
C SER A 45 -12.42 5.13 -8.82
N THR A 46 -13.69 5.50 -8.65
CA THR A 46 -14.34 6.56 -9.44
C THR A 46 -13.69 7.91 -9.20
N LEU A 47 -13.02 8.05 -8.06
CA LEU A 47 -12.12 9.16 -7.77
C LEU A 47 -10.71 8.65 -8.04
N SER A 48 -10.26 8.66 -9.29
CA SER A 48 -8.81 8.65 -9.48
C SER A 48 -8.31 9.86 -8.71
N ASP A 49 -7.48 9.65 -7.72
CA ASP A 49 -6.69 10.70 -7.09
C ASP A 49 -5.76 11.21 -8.20
N SER A 50 -6.33 12.04 -9.07
CA SER A 50 -5.70 12.42 -10.33
C SER A 50 -4.45 13.16 -9.96
N VAL A 51 -3.33 12.64 -10.48
CA VAL A 51 -1.99 13.10 -10.14
C VAL A 51 -1.95 14.62 -10.24
N ARG A 52 -1.66 15.26 -9.11
CA ARG A 52 -1.60 16.71 -9.02
C ARG A 52 -0.20 17.20 -9.40
N ASP A 53 -0.15 18.34 -10.08
CA ASP A 53 1.10 19.05 -10.30
C ASP A 53 1.67 19.62 -8.98
N VAL A 54 2.84 20.25 -9.06
CA VAL A 54 3.48 20.93 -7.90
C VAL A 54 2.62 22.03 -7.27
N ASN A 55 1.63 22.54 -8.01
CA ASN A 55 0.74 23.62 -7.61
C ASN A 55 -0.65 23.10 -7.16
N GLY A 56 -0.87 21.78 -7.14
CA GLY A 56 -2.13 21.15 -6.73
C GLY A 56 -3.19 21.02 -7.84
N GLY A 57 -2.88 21.45 -9.07
CA GLY A 57 -3.75 21.33 -10.24
C GLY A 57 -3.77 19.92 -10.81
N PHE A 58 -4.90 19.51 -11.39
CA PHE A 58 -5.05 18.17 -11.96
C PHE A 58 -4.31 18.05 -13.29
N ILE A 59 -3.47 17.03 -13.42
CA ILE A 59 -2.75 16.75 -14.66
C ILE A 59 -3.65 15.92 -15.57
N VAL A 60 -4.09 16.52 -16.69
CA VAL A 60 -4.98 15.89 -17.68
C VAL A 60 -4.18 15.19 -18.80
N ASP A 61 -2.93 15.60 -19.03
CA ASP A 61 -2.07 15.08 -20.09
C ASP A 61 -1.23 13.87 -19.63
N ASN A 62 -1.22 12.79 -20.43
CA ASN A 62 -0.51 11.55 -20.14
C ASN A 62 1.01 11.72 -20.06
N SER A 63 1.60 12.58 -20.91
CA SER A 63 3.04 12.86 -20.89
C SER A 63 3.42 13.57 -19.58
N SER A 64 2.61 14.55 -19.20
CA SER A 64 2.75 15.30 -17.95
C SER A 64 2.57 14.41 -16.73
N MET A 65 1.65 13.44 -16.77
CA MET A 65 1.45 12.45 -15.70
C MET A 65 2.69 11.56 -15.56
N PHE A 66 3.23 11.03 -16.67
CA PHE A 66 4.43 10.19 -16.66
C PHE A 66 5.65 10.94 -16.11
N ARG A 67 5.85 12.20 -16.54
CA ARG A 67 6.91 13.05 -16.00
C ARG A 67 6.77 13.25 -14.48
N ARG A 68 5.55 13.44 -13.99
CA ARG A 68 5.28 13.60 -12.56
C ARG A 68 5.54 12.33 -11.75
N TRP A 69 5.21 11.17 -12.30
CA TRP A 69 5.58 9.88 -11.69
C TRP A 69 7.10 9.68 -11.65
N CYS A 70 7.83 10.04 -12.71
CA CYS A 70 9.28 9.98 -12.71
C CYS A 70 9.90 10.93 -11.69
N GLU A 71 9.37 12.14 -11.51
CA GLU A 71 9.79 13.07 -10.47
C GLU A 71 9.53 12.51 -9.07
N LEU A 72 8.34 11.97 -8.82
CA LEU A 72 7.99 11.36 -7.53
C LEU A 72 8.91 10.18 -7.21
N LEU A 73 9.15 9.31 -8.19
CA LEU A 73 10.05 8.16 -8.04
C LEU A 73 11.49 8.62 -7.79
N LYS A 74 11.97 9.66 -8.49
CA LYS A 74 13.29 10.25 -8.22
C LYS A 74 13.38 10.81 -6.80
N CYS A 75 12.39 11.56 -6.33
CA CYS A 75 12.35 12.05 -4.95
C CYS A 75 12.35 10.90 -3.94
N LEU A 76 11.56 9.85 -4.20
CA LEU A 76 11.44 8.67 -3.34
C LEU A 76 12.69 7.79 -3.34
N LEU A 77 13.50 7.82 -4.40
CA LEU A 77 14.75 7.09 -4.46
C LEU A 77 15.95 7.91 -3.98
N ASN A 78 15.85 9.25 -4.01
CA ASN A 78 16.91 10.18 -3.59
C ASN A 78 16.84 10.56 -2.10
N PHE A 79 16.20 9.76 -1.24
CA PHE A 79 16.05 10.04 0.20
C PHE A 79 17.36 10.23 0.98
N ASN A 80 18.53 10.03 0.38
CA ASN A 80 19.84 10.17 1.03
C ASN A 80 20.72 11.35 0.58
N THR A 81 20.18 12.33 -0.15
CA THR A 81 20.95 13.55 -0.50
C THR A 81 20.19 14.81 -0.11
N GLU A 82 20.51 15.31 1.08
CA GLU A 82 20.07 16.55 1.74
C GLU A 82 18.61 16.66 2.20
N PRO A 83 18.37 17.09 3.46
CA PRO A 83 17.04 17.41 3.95
C PRO A 83 16.57 18.73 3.31
N ARG A 84 15.93 18.64 2.14
CA ARG A 84 15.11 19.76 1.66
C ARG A 84 13.82 19.76 2.47
N THR A 85 13.60 20.88 3.17
CA THR A 85 12.45 21.18 4.02
C THR A 85 11.15 20.51 3.52
N PRO A 86 10.42 19.76 4.37
CA PRO A 86 9.23 19.05 3.92
C PRO A 86 8.19 20.07 3.46
N ARG A 87 7.87 20.09 2.15
CA ARG A 87 6.63 20.69 1.67
C ARG A 87 5.53 19.64 1.82
N SER A 88 5.24 19.31 3.07
CA SER A 88 4.35 18.22 3.46
C SER A 88 2.96 18.77 3.77
N ASN A 89 2.05 18.69 2.80
CA ASN A 89 0.61 18.58 3.09
C ASN A 89 0.20 17.11 3.31
N LEU A 90 1.11 16.16 3.12
CA LEU A 90 0.99 14.87 3.76
C LEU A 90 1.23 15.10 5.25
N LYS A 91 0.18 14.93 6.04
CA LYS A 91 0.26 14.80 7.49
C LYS A 91 0.99 13.48 7.77
N TYR A 92 2.30 13.46 7.55
CA TYR A 92 3.16 12.45 8.13
C TYR A 92 2.92 12.58 9.63
N HIS A 93 2.43 11.50 10.23
CA HIS A 93 2.30 11.42 11.68
C HIS A 93 3.64 11.82 12.26
N ALA A 94 3.61 12.90 13.03
CA ALA A 94 4.79 13.62 13.48
C ALA A 94 5.72 12.63 14.20
N GLU A 95 7.03 12.76 13.98
CA GLU A 95 8.06 11.98 14.66
C GLU A 95 7.87 11.94 16.19
N GLY A 96 7.21 12.97 16.76
CA GLY A 96 6.82 13.00 18.17
C GLY A 96 5.86 11.90 18.62
N GLU A 97 4.93 11.45 17.76
CA GLU A 97 3.98 10.38 18.13
C GLU A 97 4.67 9.00 18.16
N VAL A 98 5.64 8.79 17.25
CA VAL A 98 6.48 7.59 17.26
C VAL A 98 7.42 7.61 18.47
N ALA A 99 8.00 8.76 18.81
CA ALA A 99 8.86 8.90 19.98
C ALA A 99 8.09 8.70 21.30
N ASP A 100 6.88 9.26 21.42
CA ASP A 100 6.01 9.06 22.57
C ASP A 100 5.54 7.60 22.69
N ALA A 101 5.22 6.94 21.57
CA ALA A 101 4.85 5.52 21.57
C ALA A 101 6.02 4.60 21.96
N ILE A 102 7.25 4.96 21.56
CA ILE A 102 8.47 4.25 21.96
C ILE A 102 8.75 4.47 23.45
N GLN A 103 8.64 5.71 23.96
CA GLN A 103 8.83 6.01 25.38
C GLN A 103 7.72 5.42 26.27
N SER A 104 6.47 5.35 25.79
CA SER A 104 5.36 4.75 26.54
C SER A 104 5.31 3.22 26.42
N SER A 105 6.21 2.60 25.65
CA SER A 105 6.32 1.16 25.55
C SER A 105 6.89 0.60 26.86
N PRO A 106 6.21 -0.33 27.55
CA PRO A 106 6.72 -0.88 28.80
C PRO A 106 7.97 -1.74 28.55
N ASN A 107 9.13 -1.27 29.04
CA ASN A 107 10.48 -1.83 28.80
C ASN A 107 10.74 -3.29 29.27
N ASN A 108 9.73 -4.03 29.72
CA ASN A 108 9.89 -5.39 30.25
C ASN A 108 8.95 -6.43 29.63
N LYS A 109 8.44 -6.20 28.41
CA LYS A 109 7.66 -7.22 27.72
C LYS A 109 8.57 -8.27 27.07
N VAL A 110 8.22 -9.54 27.29
CA VAL A 110 8.83 -10.69 26.62
C VAL A 110 8.78 -10.46 25.10
N PRO A 111 9.88 -10.71 24.37
CA PRO A 111 9.90 -10.64 22.91
C PRO A 111 8.72 -11.43 22.32
N GLY A 112 8.16 -10.94 21.22
CA GLY A 112 7.13 -11.66 20.50
C GLY A 112 7.62 -13.02 20.00
N GLU A 113 6.74 -13.82 19.42
CA GLU A 113 7.09 -15.12 18.80
C GLU A 113 8.13 -14.98 17.69
N ASP A 114 8.34 -13.76 17.17
CA ASP A 114 9.40 -13.39 16.24
C ASP A 114 10.80 -13.23 16.88
N GLY A 115 10.89 -13.27 18.21
CA GLY A 115 12.15 -13.18 18.96
C GLY A 115 12.81 -11.81 18.90
N ILE A 116 12.12 -10.78 18.41
CA ILE A 116 12.67 -9.43 18.25
C ILE A 116 12.49 -8.68 19.58
N PRO A 117 13.57 -8.26 20.26
CA PRO A 117 13.47 -7.46 21.46
C PRO A 117 12.93 -6.06 21.14
N ALA A 118 12.13 -5.50 22.04
CA ALA A 118 11.53 -4.17 21.87
C ALA A 118 12.57 -3.02 21.82
N VAL A 119 13.83 -3.30 22.16
CA VAL A 119 14.94 -2.35 22.14
C VAL A 119 16.00 -2.87 21.17
N ILE A 120 16.16 -2.16 20.06
CA ILE A 120 17.31 -2.31 19.15
C ILE A 120 18.37 -1.33 19.67
N TYR A 121 19.53 -1.84 20.12
CA TYR A 121 20.68 -1.03 20.56
C TYR A 121 21.40 -0.39 19.38
#